data_AF-A0A2K3LHJ9-F1
#
_entry.id   AF-A0A2K3LHJ9-F1
#
_cell.length_a   1.000
_cell.length_b   1.000
_cell.length_c   1.000
_cell.angle_alpha   90.00
_cell.angle_beta   90.00
_cell.angle_gamma   90.00
#
_symmetry.space_group_name_H-M   'P 1'
#
loop_
_entity.id
_entity.type
_entity.pdbx_description
1 polymer ?
#
loop_
_entity_poly.entity_id
_entity_poly.type
_entity_poly.pdbx_seq_one_letter_code
_entity_poly.pdbx_strand_id
1 'polypeptide(L)'
;MDYSNVRDFIAKEVPDWNNEVITVARFKAFSGQRSDWQPNFIFWRDLIIKIATHFRFLIVQPSQVKNDWFNRGGLTPLCIDDVLCQGFRVVMAVAFRNTVVAM
;
A
#
# COMPACT_ATOMS: atom_id res chain seq x y z
N MET A 1 2.48 -6.95 17.27
CA MET A 1 1.63 -6.42 16.17
C MET A 1 1.22 -7.62 15.35
N ASP A 2 -0.06 -7.92 15.28
CA ASP A 2 -0.56 -9.14 14.62
C ASP A 2 -0.87 -8.84 13.15
N TYR A 3 0.09 -9.17 12.27
CA TYR A 3 0.05 -8.93 10.82
C TYR A 3 -1.13 -9.59 10.11
N SER A 4 -1.72 -10.62 10.73
CA SER A 4 -2.97 -11.26 10.32
C SER A 4 -4.06 -10.21 10.07
N ASN A 5 -4.15 -9.22 10.97
CA ASN A 5 -5.15 -8.16 10.89
C ASN A 5 -4.95 -7.22 9.70
N VAL A 6 -3.71 -6.97 9.27
CA VAL A 6 -3.44 -6.09 8.13
C VAL A 6 -3.92 -6.74 6.84
N ARG A 7 -3.64 -8.04 6.64
CA ARG A 7 -4.08 -8.76 5.43
C ARG A 7 -5.59 -8.87 5.36
N ASP A 8 -6.24 -9.15 6.49
CA ASP A 8 -7.69 -9.20 6.60
C ASP A 8 -8.34 -7.83 6.37
N PHE A 9 -7.70 -6.75 6.84
CA PHE A 9 -8.14 -5.40 6.57
C PHE A 9 -8.07 -5.07 5.07
N ILE A 10 -6.95 -5.40 4.40
CA ILE A 10 -6.82 -5.16 2.96
C ILE A 10 -7.88 -5.95 2.19
N ALA A 11 -8.16 -7.20 2.60
CA ALA A 11 -9.19 -8.02 1.95
C ALA A 11 -10.60 -7.43 2.05
N LYS A 12 -10.89 -6.67 3.12
CA LYS A 12 -12.16 -5.95 3.28
C LYS A 12 -12.21 -4.67 2.45
N GLU A 13 -11.07 -3.99 2.30
CA GLU A 13 -10.97 -2.69 1.64
C GLU A 13 -10.83 -2.76 0.13
N VAL A 14 -10.21 -3.82 -0.38
CA VAL A 14 -9.97 -4.01 -1.81
C VAL A 14 -10.85 -5.16 -2.30
N PRO A 15 -11.88 -4.88 -3.14
CA PRO A 15 -12.67 -5.92 -3.76
C PRO A 15 -11.78 -6.90 -4.53
N ASP A 16 -12.15 -8.18 -4.46
CA ASP A 16 -11.42 -9.26 -5.12
C ASP A 16 -9.94 -9.38 -4.72
N TRP A 17 -9.54 -8.82 -3.57
CA TRP A 17 -8.18 -8.96 -3.08
C TRP A 17 -7.76 -10.42 -3.01
N ASN A 18 -8.62 -11.34 -2.58
CA ASN A 18 -8.26 -12.76 -2.49
C ASN A 18 -8.29 -13.49 -3.84
N ASN A 19 -8.75 -12.85 -4.91
CA ASN A 19 -8.65 -13.41 -6.26
C ASN A 19 -7.22 -13.25 -6.77
N GLU A 20 -6.52 -14.38 -6.88
CA GLU A 20 -5.11 -14.44 -7.28
C GLU A 20 -4.89 -13.81 -8.67
N VAL A 21 -5.76 -14.10 -9.65
CA VAL A 21 -5.62 -13.59 -11.02
C VAL A 21 -5.73 -12.07 -11.07
N ILE A 22 -6.75 -11.52 -10.39
CA ILE A 22 -6.98 -10.06 -10.35
C ILE A 22 -5.85 -9.36 -9.58
N THR A 23 -5.37 -9.96 -8.50
CA THR A 23 -4.28 -9.41 -7.69
C THR A 23 -2.95 -9.41 -8.43
N VAL A 24 -2.61 -10.52 -9.11
CA VAL A 24 -1.42 -10.63 -9.95
C VAL A 24 -1.46 -9.58 -11.07
N ALA A 25 -2.61 -9.40 -11.72
CA ALA A 25 -2.78 -8.37 -12.75
C ALA A 25 -2.53 -6.97 -12.18
N ARG A 26 -3.07 -6.66 -10.99
CA ARG A 26 -2.87 -5.37 -10.30
C ARG A 26 -1.41 -5.15 -9.90
N PHE A 27 -0.70 -6.19 -9.48
CA PHE A 27 0.71 -6.11 -9.08
C PHE A 27 1.63 -5.88 -10.29
N LYS A 28 1.22 -6.38 -11.47
CA LYS A 28 1.93 -6.23 -12.75
C LYS A 28 1.58 -4.96 -13.53
N ALA A 29 0.52 -4.25 -13.17
CA ALA A 29 0.00 -3.10 -13.93
C ALA A 29 1.01 -1.94 -14.14
N PHE A 30 2.13 -1.93 -13.42
CA PHE A 30 3.20 -0.94 -13.58
C PHE A 30 4.42 -1.38 -14.39
N SER A 31 4.51 -2.66 -14.76
CA SER A 31 5.76 -3.22 -15.32
C SER A 31 6.00 -2.91 -16.80
N GLY A 32 5.26 -2.00 -17.41
CA GLY A 32 5.51 -1.63 -18.81
C GLY A 32 4.53 -0.64 -19.40
N GLN A 33 5.08 0.47 -19.90
CA GLN A 33 4.63 1.22 -21.08
C GLN A 33 3.16 1.66 -21.16
N ARG A 34 2.40 1.73 -20.06
CA ARG A 34 1.02 2.22 -20.08
C ARG A 34 0.89 3.59 -19.41
N SER A 35 0.06 4.42 -20.03
CA SER A 35 -0.32 5.77 -19.58
C SER A 35 -1.24 5.77 -18.34
N ASP A 36 -1.62 4.59 -17.83
CA ASP A 36 -2.47 4.38 -16.65
C ASP A 36 -1.69 4.30 -15.32
N TRP A 37 -0.40 4.67 -15.32
CA TRP A 37 0.46 4.65 -14.14
C TRP A 37 -0.07 5.53 -13.00
N GLN A 38 -0.65 6.68 -13.31
CA GLN A 38 -1.04 7.68 -12.30
C GLN A 38 -2.24 7.24 -11.44
N PRO A 39 -3.35 6.72 -12.00
CA PRO A 39 -4.42 6.11 -11.20
C PRO A 39 -3.93 4.95 -10.32
N ASN A 40 -3.06 4.10 -10.86
CA ASN A 40 -2.50 2.98 -10.11
C ASN A 40 -1.59 3.48 -8.96
N PHE A 41 -0.79 4.53 -9.18
CA PHE A 41 0.05 5.14 -8.14
C PHE A 41 -0.80 5.69 -7.00
N ILE A 42 -1.84 6.44 -7.32
CA ILE A 42 -2.76 7.04 -6.34
C ILE A 42 -3.44 5.94 -5.52
N PHE A 43 -3.94 4.88 -6.17
CA PHE A 43 -4.54 3.73 -5.49
C PHE A 43 -3.61 3.13 -4.43
N TRP A 44 -2.37 2.82 -4.81
CA TRP A 44 -1.41 2.18 -3.90
C TRP A 44 -0.99 3.10 -2.75
N ARG A 45 -0.74 4.38 -3.04
CA ARG A 45 -0.42 5.39 -2.03
C ARG A 45 -1.55 5.50 -0.99
N ASP A 46 -2.78 5.65 -1.45
CA ASP A 46 -3.94 5.87 -0.58
C ASP A 46 -4.25 4.62 0.25
N LEU A 47 -4.08 3.42 -0.32
CA LEU A 47 -4.20 2.16 0.41
C LEU A 47 -3.16 2.06 1.55
N ILE A 48 -1.89 2.38 1.28
CA ILE A 48 -0.83 2.36 2.30
C ILE A 48 -1.14 3.36 3.43
N ILE A 49 -1.57 4.59 3.08
CA ILE A 49 -1.94 5.61 4.07
C ILE A 49 -3.12 5.13 4.91
N LYS A 50 -4.15 4.54 4.28
CA LYS A 50 -5.34 4.04 4.97
C LYS A 50 -5.00 2.93 5.98
N ILE A 51 -4.20 1.94 5.57
CA ILE A 51 -3.71 0.87 6.46
C ILE A 51 -2.91 1.51 7.61
N ALA A 52 -1.96 2.38 7.28
CA ALA A 52 -1.08 2.98 8.27
C ALA A 52 -1.84 3.82 9.30
N THR A 53 -2.88 4.52 8.88
CA THR A 53 -3.76 5.30 9.74
C THR A 53 -4.61 4.38 10.63
N HIS A 54 -5.22 3.34 10.05
CA HIS A 54 -6.07 2.39 10.78
C HIS A 54 -5.31 1.68 11.91
N PHE A 55 -4.09 1.23 11.63
CA PHE A 55 -3.24 0.53 12.59
C PHE A 55 -2.31 1.46 13.40
N ARG A 56 -2.43 2.79 13.20
CA ARG A 56 -1.61 3.82 13.87
C ARG A 56 -0.10 3.60 13.71
N PHE A 57 0.33 3.14 12.54
CA PHE A 57 1.76 3.01 12.22
C PHE A 57 2.40 4.39 12.05
N LEU A 58 3.22 4.80 13.02
CA LEU A 58 3.97 6.06 12.97
C LEU A 58 5.16 6.03 12.02
N ILE A 59 5.72 4.84 11.82
CA ILE A 59 6.86 4.60 10.93
C ILE A 59 6.55 3.30 10.20
N VAL A 60 6.61 3.33 8.87
CA VAL A 60 6.38 2.18 8.02
C VAL A 60 7.61 2.00 7.16
N GLN A 61 8.31 0.87 7.34
CA GLN A 61 9.48 0.56 6.52
C GLN A 61 9.05 0.02 5.16
N PRO A 62 9.73 0.38 4.06
CA PRO A 62 9.46 -0.18 2.73
C PRO A 62 9.46 -1.72 2.71
N SER A 63 10.39 -2.34 3.44
CA SER A 63 10.47 -3.80 3.61
C SER A 63 9.23 -4.38 4.27
N GLN A 64 8.66 -3.70 5.27
CA GLN A 64 7.43 -4.14 5.96
C GLN A 64 6.23 -4.10 5.00
N VAL A 65 6.09 -3.03 4.22
CA VAL A 65 5.01 -2.89 3.23
C VAL A 65 5.10 -4.01 2.18
N LYS A 66 6.30 -4.28 1.69
CA LYS A 66 6.56 -5.32 0.69
C LYS A 66 6.34 -6.72 1.23
N ASN A 67 7.05 -7.07 2.30
CA ASN A 67 7.23 -8.44 2.74
C ASN A 67 6.09 -8.91 3.67
N ASP A 68 5.42 -7.98 4.35
CA ASP A 68 4.41 -8.34 5.34
C ASP A 68 2.99 -8.05 4.82
N TRP A 69 2.76 -6.83 4.30
CA TRP A 69 1.41 -6.38 3.92
C TRP A 69 0.98 -6.93 2.56
N PHE A 70 1.85 -6.85 1.56
CA PHE A 70 1.50 -7.17 0.18
C PHE A 70 2.15 -8.44 -0.37
N ASN A 71 2.99 -9.12 0.42
CA ASN A 71 3.62 -10.36 0.01
C ASN A 71 2.60 -11.50 -0.05
N ARG A 72 2.48 -12.10 -1.24
CA ARG A 72 1.70 -13.31 -1.46
C ARG A 72 2.59 -14.39 -2.04
N GLY A 73 3.24 -15.15 -1.17
CA GLY A 73 4.08 -16.28 -1.59
C GLY A 73 5.25 -15.88 -2.49
N GLY A 74 5.83 -14.69 -2.28
CA GLY A 74 6.94 -14.16 -3.10
C GLY A 74 6.51 -13.18 -4.19
N LEU A 75 5.20 -12.97 -4.38
CA LEU A 75 4.69 -11.94 -5.28
C LEU A 75 4.50 -10.62 -4.52
N THR A 76 5.13 -9.55 -4.99
CA THR A 76 5.00 -8.18 -4.46
C THR A 76 4.65 -7.19 -5.58
N PRO A 77 3.91 -6.09 -5.31
CA PRO A 77 3.56 -5.12 -6.35
C PRO A 77 4.82 -4.44 -6.88
N LEU A 78 5.01 -4.43 -8.20
CA LEU A 78 6.24 -3.91 -8.82
C LEU A 78 6.38 -2.39 -8.66
N CYS A 79 5.24 -1.71 -8.54
CA CYS A 79 5.16 -0.26 -8.35
C CYS A 79 5.40 0.21 -6.93
N ILE A 80 5.44 -0.73 -5.98
CA ILE A 80 5.49 -0.35 -4.56
C ILE A 80 6.78 0.41 -4.28
N ASP A 81 7.89 0.07 -4.96
CA ASP A 81 9.14 0.81 -4.86
C ASP A 81 9.01 2.23 -5.36
N ASP A 82 8.33 2.46 -6.48
CA ASP A 82 8.12 3.80 -7.01
C ASP A 82 7.21 4.63 -6.09
N VAL A 83 6.15 4.01 -5.56
CA VAL A 83 5.24 4.62 -4.58
C VAL A 83 5.99 4.98 -3.29
N LEU A 84 6.87 4.10 -2.82
CA LEU A 84 7.66 4.31 -1.61
C LEU A 84 8.84 5.28 -1.85
N CYS A 85 9.47 5.27 -3.03
CA CYS A 85 10.56 6.19 -3.36
C CYS A 85 10.07 7.62 -3.60
N GLN A 86 8.95 7.79 -4.32
CA GLN A 86 8.38 9.11 -4.61
C GLN A 86 7.55 9.65 -3.45
N GLY A 87 6.95 8.78 -2.62
CA GLY A 87 6.05 9.18 -1.53
C GLY A 87 6.57 8.99 -0.10
N PHE A 88 7.60 8.17 0.15
CA PHE A 88 7.95 7.70 1.51
C PHE A 88 9.42 7.92 1.93
N ARG A 89 10.18 8.81 1.28
CA ARG A 89 11.55 9.16 1.75
C ARG A 89 11.57 10.03 3.01
N VAL A 90 10.43 10.56 3.44
CA VAL A 90 10.27 11.19 4.75
C VAL A 90 9.28 10.32 5.51
N VAL A 91 9.82 9.65 6.53
CA VAL A 91 9.13 9.04 7.67
C VAL A 91 7.66 9.48 7.77
N MET A 92 6.76 8.54 8.01
CA MET A 92 5.33 8.69 8.34
C MET A 92 4.99 9.68 9.50
N ALA A 93 5.86 10.64 9.81
CA ALA A 93 5.61 11.85 10.58
C ALA A 93 4.45 12.71 10.03
N VAL A 94 3.95 12.45 8.82
CA VAL A 94 2.84 13.22 8.20
C VAL A 94 1.46 12.64 8.51
N ALA A 95 1.32 11.35 8.85
CA ALA A 95 0.00 10.80 9.18
C ALA A 95 -0.62 11.40 10.46
N PHE A 96 0.19 12.06 11.30
CA PHE A 96 -0.29 12.84 12.45
C PHE A 96 -0.43 14.34 12.18
N ARG A 97 0.08 14.88 11.07
CA ARG A 97 0.02 16.35 10.81
C ARG A 97 -1.26 16.83 10.14
N ASN A 98 -2.08 15.95 9.57
CA ASN A 98 -3.35 16.34 8.93
C ASN A 98 -4.63 15.91 9.69
N THR A 99 -4.52 15.48 10.94
CA THR A 99 -5.68 15.35 11.85
C THR A 99 -5.65 16.41 12.95
N VAL A 100 -5.27 17.64 12.59
CA VAL A 100 -5.46 18.86 13.40
C VAL A 100 -5.80 20.04 12.49
N VAL A 101 -6.76 19.86 11.57
CA VAL A 101 -7.61 20.97 11.08
C VAL A 101 -8.97 20.37 10.68
N ALA A 102 -9.78 20.06 11.69
CA ALA A 102 -11.23 19.96 11.56
C ALA A 102 -11.80 20.19 12.96
N MET A 103 -11.80 21.45 13.36
CA MET A 103 -12.61 21.98 14.45
C MET A 103 -13.74 22.78 13.83
#